data_AF-A0A183FLV8-F1
#
_entry.id   AF-A0A183FLV8-F1
#
_cell.length_a   1.000
_cell.length_b   1.000
_cell.length_c   1.000
_cell.angle_alpha   90.00
_cell.angle_beta   90.00
_cell.angle_gamma   90.00
#
_symmetry.space_group_name_H-M   'P 1'
#
loop_
_entity.id
_entity.type
_entity.pdbx_description
1 polymer ?
#
loop_
_entity_poly.entity_id
_entity_poly.type
_entity_poly.pdbx_seq_one_letter_code
_entity_poly.pdbx_strand_id
1 'polypeptide(L)'
;LITAGFLKEHSEEYAPFIEDCSLADYCTTEIESMWKDADHLAVTGLVNAIGKLQTAVTSVCQSIRVQYMDQNAAPNGGLYYDFPPDQTEAPRITLLYRPGHYDLVYRR
;
A
#
# COMPACT_ATOMS: atom_id res chain seq x y z
N LEU A 1 -7.28 1.38 10.25
CA LEU A 1 -8.32 0.41 10.68
C LEU A 1 -8.76 -0.52 9.55
N ILE A 2 -9.24 -0.03 8.40
CA ILE A 2 -9.66 -0.89 7.27
C ILE A 2 -8.51 -1.82 6.81
N THR A 3 -7.30 -1.29 6.66
CA THR A 3 -6.09 -2.08 6.33
C THR A 3 -5.84 -3.22 7.31
N ALA A 4 -5.87 -2.94 8.63
CA ALA A 4 -5.67 -3.97 9.65
C ALA A 4 -6.76 -5.05 9.62
N GLY A 5 -8.02 -4.64 9.43
CA GLY A 5 -9.13 -5.59 9.26
C GLY A 5 -8.93 -6.51 8.06
N PHE A 6 -8.54 -5.94 6.93
CA PHE A 6 -8.30 -6.68 5.70
C PHE A 6 -7.14 -7.68 5.81
N LEU A 7 -6.02 -7.24 6.40
CA LEU A 7 -4.88 -8.11 6.63
C LEU A 7 -5.25 -9.26 7.57
N LYS A 8 -5.96 -8.97 8.67
CA LYS A 8 -6.45 -9.98 9.63
C LYS A 8 -7.40 -11.00 8.98
N GLU A 9 -8.27 -10.57 8.08
CA GLU A 9 -9.19 -11.45 7.35
C GLU A 9 -8.46 -12.38 6.37
N HIS A 10 -7.37 -11.90 5.77
CA HIS A 10 -6.53 -12.66 4.83
C HIS A 10 -5.20 -13.10 5.45
N SER A 11 -5.23 -13.49 6.72
CA SER A 11 -3.99 -13.68 7.47
C SER A 11 -3.06 -14.75 6.89
N GLU A 12 -3.62 -15.80 6.30
CA GLU A 12 -2.85 -16.89 5.67
C GLU A 12 -2.04 -16.41 4.47
N GLU A 13 -2.54 -15.42 3.73
CA GLU A 13 -1.86 -14.83 2.55
C GLU A 13 -0.75 -13.87 3.00
N TYR A 14 -1.00 -13.08 4.05
CA TYR A 14 -0.10 -11.99 4.44
C TYR A 14 0.91 -12.35 5.55
N ALA A 15 0.65 -13.38 6.35
CA ALA A 15 1.55 -13.81 7.42
C ALA A 15 2.99 -14.14 6.96
N PRO A 16 3.23 -14.76 5.79
CA PRO A 16 4.59 -15.06 5.33
C PRO A 16 5.46 -13.82 5.04
N PHE A 17 4.87 -12.64 4.88
CA PHE A 17 5.60 -11.40 4.61
C PHE A 17 6.07 -10.68 5.88
N ILE A 18 5.79 -11.24 7.06
CA ILE A 18 6.21 -10.71 8.35
C ILE A 18 7.14 -11.72 9.01
N GLU A 19 8.37 -11.30 9.30
CA GLU A 19 9.41 -12.19 9.84
C GLU A 19 9.49 -12.16 11.37
N ASP A 20 9.28 -10.98 11.98
CA ASP A 20 9.63 -10.75 13.40
C ASP A 20 8.46 -10.93 14.39
N CYS A 21 7.21 -10.95 13.92
CA CYS A 21 6.03 -11.00 14.79
C CYS A 21 4.81 -11.64 14.12
N SER A 22 3.76 -11.89 14.90
CA SER A 22 2.48 -12.35 14.31
C SER A 22 1.82 -11.21 13.53
N LEU A 23 1.06 -11.54 12.48
CA LEU A 23 0.30 -10.56 11.70
C LEU A 23 -0.66 -9.74 12.58
N ALA A 24 -1.23 -10.34 13.62
CA ALA A 24 -2.11 -9.65 14.56
C ALA A 24 -1.34 -8.59 15.36
N ASP A 25 -0.14 -8.92 15.85
CA ASP A 25 0.72 -7.99 16.59
C ASP A 25 1.23 -6.87 15.68
N TYR A 26 1.63 -7.20 14.45
CA TYR A 26 2.01 -6.22 13.43
C TYR A 26 0.87 -5.24 13.15
N CYS A 27 -0.36 -5.74 12.98
CA CYS A 27 -1.51 -4.87 12.76
C CYS A 27 -1.72 -3.89 13.92
N THR A 28 -1.53 -4.31 15.17
CA THR A 28 -1.72 -3.43 16.33
C THR A 28 -0.57 -2.44 16.52
N THR A 29 0.66 -2.88 16.30
CA THR A 29 1.88 -2.08 16.54
C THR A 29 2.23 -1.14 15.39
N GLU A 30 2.06 -1.57 14.14
CA GLU A 30 2.47 -0.81 12.95
C GLU A 30 1.30 -0.16 12.19
N ILE A 31 0.09 -0.72 12.24
CA ILE A 31 -1.06 -0.20 11.45
C ILE A 31 -2.09 0.56 12.29
N GLU A 32 -2.47 0.03 13.45
CA GLU A 32 -3.48 0.65 14.32
C GLU A 32 -2.89 1.79 15.15
N SER A 33 -1.58 1.76 15.39
CA SER A 33 -0.86 2.82 16.08
C SER A 33 -0.71 4.06 15.20
N MET A 34 -1.05 5.22 15.77
CA MET A 34 -0.91 6.49 15.07
C MET A 34 0.57 6.90 14.96
N TRP A 35 0.90 7.67 13.91
CA TRP A 35 2.25 8.20 13.65
C TRP A 35 3.30 7.14 13.28
N LYS A 36 2.86 5.99 12.78
CA LYS A 36 3.72 4.98 12.18
C LYS A 36 3.81 5.17 10.66
N ASP A 37 4.99 4.91 10.12
CA ASP A 37 5.22 4.93 8.68
C ASP A 37 4.60 3.69 8.05
N ALA A 38 3.89 3.86 6.94
CA ALA A 38 3.32 2.76 6.19
C ALA A 38 4.43 2.09 5.37
N ASP A 39 4.73 0.82 5.68
CA ASP A 39 5.61 0.01 4.86
C ASP A 39 4.91 -0.49 3.57
N HIS A 40 5.63 -1.30 2.79
CA HIS A 40 5.10 -1.89 1.56
C HIS A 40 3.87 -2.78 1.79
N LEU A 41 3.83 -3.52 2.90
CA LEU A 41 2.72 -4.43 3.23
C LEU A 41 1.47 -3.64 3.64
N ALA A 42 1.63 -2.58 4.41
CA ALA A 42 0.56 -1.66 4.81
C ALA A 42 -0.05 -0.94 3.59
N VAL A 43 0.79 -0.45 2.67
CA VAL A 43 0.32 0.17 1.41
C VAL A 43 -0.43 -0.85 0.54
N THR A 44 0.12 -2.05 0.40
CA THR A 44 -0.52 -3.15 -0.36
C THR A 44 -1.87 -3.53 0.26
N GLY A 45 -1.92 -3.71 1.57
CA GLY A 45 -3.13 -4.03 2.31
C GLY A 45 -4.18 -2.93 2.15
N LEU A 46 -3.79 -1.65 2.17
CA LEU A 46 -4.72 -0.53 2.00
C LEU A 46 -5.32 -0.53 0.59
N VAL A 47 -4.48 -0.67 -0.44
CA VAL A 47 -4.92 -0.68 -1.84
C VAL A 47 -5.87 -1.86 -2.09
N ASN A 48 -5.51 -3.05 -1.62
CA ASN A 48 -6.35 -4.24 -1.77
C ASN A 48 -7.65 -4.13 -0.98
N ALA A 49 -7.62 -3.57 0.24
CA ALA A 49 -8.82 -3.38 1.03
C ALA A 49 -9.80 -2.41 0.37
N ILE A 50 -9.31 -1.27 -0.14
CA ILE A 50 -10.16 -0.30 -0.85
C ILE A 50 -10.67 -0.89 -2.17
N GLY A 51 -9.82 -1.59 -2.92
CA GLY A 51 -10.18 -2.20 -4.19
C GLY A 51 -11.23 -3.30 -4.07
N LYS A 52 -11.18 -4.13 -3.01
CA LYS A 52 -12.14 -5.21 -2.79
C LYS A 52 -13.44 -4.77 -2.10
N LEU A 53 -13.44 -3.68 -1.33
CA LEU A 53 -14.67 -3.17 -0.67
C LEU A 53 -15.69 -2.59 -1.65
N GLN A 54 -15.31 -2.34 -2.91
CA GLN A 54 -16.10 -1.55 -3.82
C GLN A 54 -17.11 -2.40 -4.60
N THR A 55 -18.35 -2.40 -4.12
CA THR A 55 -19.52 -2.95 -4.83
C THR A 55 -19.92 -2.00 -5.95
N ALA A 56 -19.82 -2.44 -7.22
CA ALA A 56 -20.48 -2.02 -8.48
C ALA A 56 -20.84 -0.54 -8.81
N VAL A 57 -20.83 0.42 -7.89
CA VAL A 57 -21.56 1.70 -8.00
C VAL A 57 -20.64 2.92 -7.98
N THR A 58 -19.35 2.77 -7.67
CA THR A 58 -18.43 3.92 -7.65
C THR A 58 -17.05 3.44 -8.07
N SER A 59 -16.62 3.79 -9.28
CA SER A 59 -15.33 3.43 -9.86
C SER A 59 -14.24 4.36 -9.31
N VAL A 60 -13.81 4.19 -8.05
CA VAL A 60 -12.78 5.04 -7.45
C VAL A 60 -11.50 4.24 -7.22
N CYS A 61 -10.53 4.53 -8.09
CA CYS A 61 -9.08 4.38 -7.93
C CYS A 61 -8.58 2.96 -7.59
N GLN A 62 -8.50 2.12 -8.62
CA GLN A 62 -8.00 0.75 -8.56
C GLN A 62 -6.48 0.63 -8.44
N SER A 63 -5.74 1.74 -8.63
CA SER A 63 -4.27 1.74 -8.54
C SER A 63 -3.69 3.04 -8.01
N ILE A 64 -2.64 2.85 -7.21
CA ILE A 64 -1.77 3.89 -6.69
C ILE A 64 -0.37 3.68 -7.28
N ARG A 65 0.22 4.74 -7.81
CA ARG A 65 1.63 4.77 -8.19
C ARG A 65 2.44 5.46 -7.11
N VAL A 66 3.50 4.83 -6.64
CA VAL A 66 4.50 5.47 -5.80
C VAL A 66 5.74 5.71 -6.65
N GLN A 67 6.09 6.97 -6.86
CA GLN A 67 7.34 7.37 -7.51
C GLN A 67 8.41 7.55 -6.44
N TYR A 68 9.59 6.99 -6.67
CA TYR A 68 10.70 7.10 -5.74
C TYR A 68 11.69 8.14 -6.29
N MET A 69 12.04 9.14 -5.48
CA MET A 69 13.07 10.11 -5.88
C MET A 69 14.46 9.48 -5.99
N ASP A 70 14.70 8.43 -5.20
CA ASP A 70 15.92 7.64 -5.23
C ASP A 70 15.62 6.24 -5.78
N GLN A 71 16.32 5.84 -6.84
CA GLN A 71 16.16 4.53 -7.47
C GLN A 71 16.53 3.38 -6.51
N ASN A 72 17.38 3.65 -5.51
CA ASN A 72 17.78 2.67 -4.52
C ASN A 72 16.69 2.41 -3.46
N ALA A 73 15.66 3.27 -3.40
CA ALA A 73 14.55 3.14 -2.45
C ALA A 73 13.34 2.39 -3.04
N ALA A 74 13.30 2.18 -4.35
CA ALA A 74 12.19 1.49 -5.00
C ALA A 74 12.32 -0.03 -4.83
N PRO A 75 11.23 -0.76 -4.46
CA PRO A 75 11.26 -2.21 -4.30
C PRO A 75 11.69 -2.98 -5.57
N ASN A 76 11.47 -2.39 -6.74
CA ASN A 76 11.81 -2.94 -8.05
C ASN A 76 13.07 -2.33 -8.67
N GLY A 77 13.79 -1.44 -7.96
CA GLY A 77 14.92 -0.67 -8.49
C GLY A 77 14.54 0.33 -9.60
N GLY A 78 13.24 0.59 -9.79
CA GLY A 78 12.72 1.51 -10.80
C GLY A 78 12.50 2.93 -10.26
N LEU A 79 12.02 3.83 -11.13
CA LEU A 79 11.59 5.18 -10.72
C LEU A 79 10.21 5.20 -10.07
N TYR A 80 9.44 4.12 -10.22
CA TYR A 80 8.11 4.00 -9.66
C TYR A 80 7.73 2.54 -9.41
N TYR A 81 6.76 2.35 -8.51
CA TYR A 81 6.11 1.08 -8.24
C TYR A 81 4.60 1.28 -8.23
N ASP A 82 3.88 0.38 -8.89
CA ASP A 82 2.42 0.40 -8.98
C ASP A 82 1.82 -0.62 -8.03
N PHE A 83 0.79 -0.19 -7.29
CA PHE A 83 0.03 -1.03 -6.40
C PHE A 83 -1.40 -1.17 -6.92
N PRO A 84 -1.89 -2.41 -7.13
CA PRO A 84 -1.13 -3.66 -7.27
C PRO A 84 -0.21 -3.64 -8.52
N PRO A 85 0.80 -4.54 -8.58
CA PRO A 85 1.69 -4.64 -9.74
C PRO A 85 0.92 -5.11 -10.99
N ASP A 86 1.48 -4.81 -12.17
CA ASP A 86 1.00 -5.27 -13.49
C ASP A 86 -0.41 -4.80 -13.91
N GLN A 87 -0.84 -3.63 -13.45
CA GLN A 87 -2.07 -3.03 -13.95
C GLN A 87 -1.94 -2.46 -15.36
N THR A 88 -2.92 -2.76 -16.20
CA THR A 88 -3.03 -2.23 -17.57
C THR A 88 -3.52 -0.77 -17.59
N GLU A 89 -4.26 -0.34 -16.57
CA GLU A 89 -4.78 1.02 -16.47
C GLU A 89 -3.78 1.95 -15.81
N ALA A 90 -3.74 3.20 -16.28
CA ALA A 90 -2.90 4.21 -15.67
C ALA A 90 -3.41 4.55 -14.25
N PRO A 91 -2.52 4.57 -13.23
CA PRO A 91 -2.90 4.86 -11.85
C PRO A 91 -3.48 6.26 -11.74
N ARG A 92 -4.61 6.37 -11.02
CA ARG A 92 -5.30 7.65 -10.81
C ARG A 92 -4.65 8.48 -9.72
N ILE A 93 -4.06 7.82 -8.73
CA ILE A 93 -3.37 8.46 -7.61
C ILE A 93 -1.89 8.22 -7.81
N THR A 94 -1.12 9.30 -7.82
CA THR A 94 0.34 9.23 -7.85
C THR A 94 0.88 9.88 -6.60
N LEU A 95 1.71 9.15 -5.87
CA LEU A 95 2.42 9.59 -4.69
C LEU A 95 3.91 9.73 -5.03
N LEU A 96 4.57 10.72 -4.46
CA LEU A 96 6.02 10.86 -4.48
C LEU A 96 6.55 10.45 -3.12
N TYR A 97 7.39 9.42 -3.09
CA TYR A 97 8.07 8.94 -1.91
C TYR A 97 9.42 9.64 -1.74
N ARG A 98 9.61 10.16 -0.52
CA ARG A 98 10.87 10.65 0.03
C ARG A 98 11.09 9.91 1.37
N PRO A 99 12.32 9.75 1.87
CA PRO A 99 12.56 9.09 3.15
C PRO A 99 11.68 9.68 4.27
N GLY A 100 10.73 8.89 4.79
CA GLY A 100 9.76 9.29 5.82
C GLY A 100 8.61 10.19 5.36
N HIS A 101 8.35 10.33 4.05
CA HIS A 101 7.30 11.22 3.56
C HIS A 101 6.68 10.80 2.22
N TYR A 102 5.36 11.00 2.10
CA TYR A 102 4.60 10.79 0.87
C TYR A 102 3.86 12.08 0.48
N ASP A 103 4.12 12.59 -0.71
CA ASP A 103 3.40 13.74 -1.28
C ASP A 103 2.44 13.29 -2.38
N LEU A 104 1.25 13.89 -2.44
CA LEU A 104 0.35 13.69 -3.57
C LEU A 104 0.80 14.52 -4.77
N VAL A 105 1.05 13.88 -5.92
CA VAL A 105 1.46 14.55 -7.15
C VAL A 105 0.41 14.42 -8.23
N TYR A 106 0.14 15.53 -8.92
CA TYR A 106 -0.84 15.58 -10.00
C TYR A 106 -0.14 15.61 -11.36
N ARG A 107 -0.63 14.79 -12.30
CA ARG A 107 -0.19 14.87 -13.69
C ARG A 107 -0.71 16.17 -14.31
N ARG A 108 0.12 16.82 -15.12
CA ARG A 108 -0.27 17.97 -15.94
C ARG A 108 -1.25 17.58 -17.04
#